data_AF-A0A4R9EGH9-F1
#
_entry.id   AF-A0A4R9EGH9-F1
#
_cell.length_a   1.000
_cell.length_b   1.000
_cell.length_c   1.000
_cell.angle_alpha   90.00
_cell.angle_beta   90.00
_cell.angle_gamma   90.00
#
_symmetry.space_group_name_H-M   'P 1'
#
loop_
_entity.id
_entity.type
_entity.pdbx_description
1 polymer ?
#
loop_
_entity_poly.entity_id
_entity_poly.type
_entity_poly.pdbx_seq_one_letter_code
_entity_poly.pdbx_strand_id
1 'polypeptide(L)' 'MSAAFIAGEAAGRALPVVAGVLGAGGVAVAAIPSRVRMRGELRKRWRTWALAAPLFLGAFFVGRPT' A
#
# COMPACT_ATOMS: atom_id res chain seq x y z
N MET A 1 -11.77 26.81 2.33
CA MET A 1 -11.52 25.51 1.70
C MET A 1 -11.64 24.46 2.80
N SER A 2 -12.55 23.50 2.66
CA SER A 2 -12.93 22.59 3.77
C SER A 2 -11.88 21.51 4.01
N ALA A 3 -11.71 21.06 5.26
CA ALA A 3 -10.73 20.03 5.61
C ALA A 3 -10.93 18.71 4.85
N ALA A 4 -12.18 18.35 4.56
CA ALA A 4 -12.54 17.21 3.73
C ALA A 4 -12.02 17.32 2.28
N PHE A 5 -12.04 18.52 1.71
CA PHE A 5 -11.56 18.76 0.36
C PHE A 5 -10.04 18.58 0.26
N ILE A 6 -9.28 19.13 1.23
CA ILE A 6 -7.82 18.95 1.30
C ILE A 6 -7.46 17.48 1.50
N ALA A 7 -8.19 16.77 2.36
CA ALA A 7 -7.97 15.34 2.60
C ALA A 7 -8.23 14.51 1.34
N GLY A 8 -9.31 14.80 0.59
CA GLY A 8 -9.62 14.12 -0.66
C GLY A 8 -8.57 14.36 -1.75
N GLU A 9 -8.05 15.58 -1.87
CA GLU A 9 -7.00 15.91 -2.86
C GLU A 9 -5.67 15.24 -2.50
N ALA A 10 -5.29 15.23 -1.21
CA ALA A 10 -4.13 14.49 -0.73
C ALA A 10 -4.28 12.97 -0.96
N ALA A 11 -5.48 12.42 -0.75
CA ALA A 11 -5.80 11.02 -1.05
C ALA A 11 -5.59 10.70 -2.53
N GLY A 12 -6.16 11.53 -3.41
CA GLY A 12 -6.09 11.35 -4.85
C GLY A 12 -4.65 11.31 -5.37
N ARG A 13 -3.74 12.05 -4.74
CA ARG A 13 -2.30 12.04 -5.07
C ARG A 13 -1.54 10.87 -4.45
N ALA A 14 -1.88 10.47 -3.23
CA ALA A 14 -1.19 9.40 -2.51
C ALA A 14 -1.57 8.00 -3.03
N LEU A 15 -2.84 7.78 -3.40
CA LEU A 15 -3.35 6.47 -3.81
C LEU A 15 -2.57 5.87 -5.01
N PRO A 16 -2.32 6.60 -6.12
CA PRO A 16 -1.53 6.07 -7.24
C PRO A 16 -0.10 5.70 -6.86
N VAL A 17 0.55 6.49 -5.99
CA VAL A 17 1.93 6.22 -5.53
C VAL A 17 1.95 4.94 -4.71
N VAL A 18 1.03 4.78 -3.76
CA VAL A 18 0.93 3.58 -2.91
C VAL A 18 0.62 2.35 -3.78
N ALA A 19 -0.32 2.47 -4.72
CA ALA A 19 -0.62 1.41 -5.67
C ALA A 19 0.60 1.03 -6.52
N GLY A 20 1.36 2.01 -7.01
CA GLY A 20 2.59 1.81 -7.78
C GLY A 20 3.67 1.09 -6.98
N VAL A 21 3.92 1.50 -5.73
CA VAL A 21 4.92 0.85 -4.85
C VAL A 21 4.52 -0.59 -4.53
N LEU A 22 3.25 -0.84 -4.21
CA LEU A 22 2.75 -2.18 -3.93
C LEU A 22 2.83 -3.08 -5.17
N GLY A 23 2.46 -2.55 -6.34
CA GLY A 23 2.55 -3.24 -7.62
C GLY A 23 3.98 -3.60 -7.99
N ALA A 24 4.88 -2.61 -7.99
CA ALA A 24 6.30 -2.81 -8.30
C ALA A 24 6.97 -3.78 -7.31
N GLY A 25 6.70 -3.64 -6.01
CA GLY A 25 7.19 -4.57 -4.99
C GLY A 25 6.68 -6.00 -5.19
N GLY A 26 5.41 -6.16 -5.61
CA GLY A 26 4.83 -7.46 -5.90
C GLY A 26 5.47 -8.14 -7.11
N VAL A 27 5.70 -7.38 -8.18
CA VAL A 27 6.41 -7.84 -9.39
C VAL A 27 7.84 -8.24 -9.05
N ALA A 28 8.55 -7.42 -8.28
CA ALA A 28 9.91 -7.72 -7.85
C ALA A 28 9.98 -9.03 -7.04
N VAL A 29 9.06 -9.25 -6.10
CA VAL A 29 8.98 -10.52 -5.34
C VAL A 29 8.58 -11.70 -6.23
N ALA A 30 7.72 -11.48 -7.23
CA ALA A 30 7.30 -12.51 -8.17
C ALA A 30 8.42 -12.97 -9.09
N ALA A 31 9.33 -12.06 -9.47
CA ALA A 31 10.50 -12.34 -10.31
C ALA A 31 11.58 -13.18 -9.60
N ILE A 32 11.57 -13.27 -8.26
CA ILE A 32 12.54 -14.07 -7.51
C ILE A 32 12.33 -15.57 -7.80
N PRO A 33 13.39 -16.33 -8.14
CA PRO A 33 13.31 -17.78 -8.38
C PRO A 33 12.73 -18.54 -7.18
N SER A 34 11.86 -19.53 -7.47
CA SER A 34 11.14 -20.31 -6.45
C SER A 34 12.04 -21.08 -5.47
N ARG A 35 13.26 -21.41 -5.89
CA ARG A 35 14.23 -22.20 -5.11
C ARG A 35 14.91 -21.39 -4.01
N VAL A 36 14.80 -20.07 -4.03
CA VAL A 36 15.41 -19.22 -2.99
C VAL A 36 14.50 -19.23 -1.77
N ARG A 37 14.95 -19.83 -0.66
CA ARG A 37 14.22 -19.87 0.63
C ARG A 37 13.78 -18.46 1.08
N MET A 38 14.55 -17.43 0.72
CA MET A 38 14.25 -15.99 0.91
C MET A 38 12.92 -15.55 0.27
N ARG A 39 12.50 -16.16 -0.85
CA ARG A 39 11.27 -15.79 -1.56
C ARG A 39 10.03 -15.98 -0.70
N GLY A 40 9.98 -17.03 0.12
CA GLY A 40 8.87 -17.30 1.02
C GLY A 40 8.71 -16.18 2.06
N GLU A 41 9.81 -15.77 2.67
CA GLU A 41 9.83 -14.72 3.69
C GLU A 41 9.55 -13.32 3.08
N LEU A 42 10.10 -13.03 1.89
CA LEU A 42 9.79 -11.80 1.15
C LEU A 42 8.32 -11.74 0.75
N ARG A 43 7.74 -12.84 0.28
CA ARG A 43 6.31 -12.90 -0.08
C ARG A 43 5.42 -12.72 1.14
N LYS A 44 5.74 -13.32 2.29
CA LYS A 44 4.98 -13.12 3.54
C LYS A 44 5.02 -11.66 3.97
N ARG A 45 6.22 -11.07 4.05
CA ARG A 45 6.40 -9.66 4.42
C ARG A 45 5.67 -8.73 3.45
N TRP A 46 5.86 -8.92 2.15
CA TRP A 46 5.16 -8.13 1.12
C TRP A 46 3.64 -8.23 1.27
N ARG A 47 3.09 -9.43 1.53
CA ARG A 47 1.66 -9.63 1.70
C ARG A 47 1.12 -8.93 2.96
N THR A 48 1.88 -8.92 4.05
CA THR A 48 1.54 -8.14 5.26
C THR A 48 1.46 -6.64 4.94
N TRP A 49 2.46 -6.09 4.24
CA TRP A 49 2.47 -4.68 3.85
C TRP A 49 1.35 -4.34 2.85
N ALA A 50 1.08 -5.21 1.89
CA ALA A 50 0.00 -5.07 0.91
C ALA A 50 -1.40 -5.06 1.56
N LEU A 51 -1.58 -5.72 2.72
CA LEU A 51 -2.83 -5.66 3.49
C LEU A 51 -2.85 -4.47 4.46
N ALA A 52 -1.73 -4.19 5.13
CA ALA A 52 -1.65 -3.12 6.12
C ALA A 52 -1.78 -1.73 5.48
N ALA A 53 -1.19 -1.50 4.31
CA ALA A 53 -1.24 -0.20 3.63
C ALA A 53 -2.67 0.27 3.29
N PRO A 54 -3.53 -0.52 2.61
CA PRO A 54 -4.90 -0.12 2.34
C PRO A 54 -5.77 -0.04 3.61
N LEU A 55 -5.54 -0.90 4.61
CA LEU A 55 -6.22 -0.81 5.90
C LEU A 55 -5.87 0.48 6.65
N PHE A 56 -4.58 0.85 6.65
CA PHE A 56 -4.08 2.08 7.26
C PHE A 56 -4.63 3.30 6.53
N LEU A 57 -4.61 3.31 5.19
CA LEU A 57 -5.21 4.39 4.40
C LEU A 57 -6.72 4.49 4.68
N GLY A 58 -7.44 3.36 4.68
CA GLY A 58 -8.86 3.33 5.01
C GLY A 58 -9.15 3.91 6.40
N ALA A 59 -8.41 3.47 7.42
CA ALA A 59 -8.53 4.00 8.79
C ALA A 59 -8.19 5.50 8.87
N PHE A 60 -7.16 5.95 8.15
CA PHE A 60 -6.78 7.36 8.08
C PHE A 60 -7.88 8.25 7.48
N PHE A 61 -8.59 7.77 6.46
CA PHE A 61 -9.71 8.51 5.87
C PHE A 61 -10.97 8.46 6.72
N VAL A 62 -11.25 7.34 7.40
CA VAL A 62 -12.43 7.18 8.27
C VAL A 62 -12.29 7.93 9.59
N GLY A 63 -11.09 8.00 10.17
CA GLY A 63 -10.84 8.63 11.47
C GLY A 63 -10.77 10.17 11.46
N ARG A 64 -10.95 10.84 10.31
CA ARG A 64 -10.98 12.30 10.25
C ARG A 64 -12.39 12.80 10.57
N PRO A 65 -12.61 13.49 11.71
CA PRO A 65 -13.87 14.19 11.95
C PRO A 65 -14.01 15.30 10.90
N THR A 66 -15.16 15.32 10.23
CA THR A 66 -15.60 16.37 9.29
C THR A 66 -15.80 17.70 10.00
#